data_AF-A0A831KAA6-F1
#
_entry.id   AF-A0A831KAA6-F1
#
_cell.length_a   1.000
_cell.length_b   1.000
_cell.length_c   1.000
_cell.angle_alpha   90.00
_cell.angle_beta   90.00
_cell.angle_gamma   90.00
#
_symmetry.space_group_name_H-M   'P 1'
#
loop_
_entity.id
_entity.type
_entity.pdbx_description
1 polymer ?
#
loop_
_entity_poly.entity_id
_entity_poly.type
_entity_poly.pdbx_seq_one_letter_code
_entity_poly.pdbx_strand_id
1 'polypeptide(L)'
;MQEQNTMQNFAKEYRSPNPNKHFLIGVLPKLFQDTRLFPVNESIATFAQEILKINISRYEKRSKYELIGLIVCETESLSDEKLSKLVDALSQITGSEEKLEKFREERKNVNFSWNETIQKLTR
;
A
#
# COMPACT_ATOMS: atom_id res chain seq x y z
N MET A 1 43.94 7.11 0.29
CA MET A 1 43.21 7.95 -0.67
C MET A 1 41.80 7.38 -0.71
N GLN A 2 40.81 8.11 -0.18
CA GLN A 2 39.43 7.61 0.01
C GLN A 2 38.67 7.68 -1.32
N GLU A 3 38.18 6.54 -1.81
CA GLU A 3 37.18 6.49 -2.89
C GLU A 3 35.85 7.02 -2.34
N GLN A 4 35.53 8.27 -2.71
CA GLN A 4 34.19 8.80 -2.53
C GLN A 4 33.28 8.18 -3.59
N ASN A 5 32.43 7.24 -3.14
CA ASN A 5 31.32 6.68 -3.91
C ASN A 5 30.45 7.82 -4.48
N THR A 6 30.52 8.04 -5.79
CA THR A 6 29.67 9.00 -6.49
C THR A 6 28.30 8.34 -6.66
N MET A 7 27.38 8.54 -5.70
CA MET A 7 25.96 8.27 -5.96
C MET A 7 25.49 9.27 -7.03
N GLN A 8 25.44 8.82 -8.27
CA GLN A 8 24.86 9.60 -9.37
C GLN A 8 23.39 9.91 -9.02
N ASN A 9 23.05 11.20 -8.99
CA ASN A 9 21.74 11.73 -8.59
C ASN A 9 20.65 11.51 -9.66
N PHE A 10 20.41 10.27 -10.08
CA PHE A 10 19.37 9.92 -11.07
C PHE A 10 17.94 10.28 -10.62
N ALA A 11 17.71 10.39 -9.31
CA ALA A 11 16.40 10.71 -8.74
C ALA A 11 15.91 12.14 -9.07
N LYS A 12 16.78 13.06 -9.49
CA LYS A 12 16.36 14.45 -9.79
C LYS A 12 15.62 14.59 -11.13
N GLU A 13 15.82 13.66 -12.06
CA GLU A 13 15.28 13.74 -13.42
C GLU A 13 13.95 13.01 -13.58
N TYR A 14 13.70 11.96 -12.79
CA TYR A 14 12.44 11.24 -12.81
C TYR A 14 11.35 12.03 -12.06
N ARG A 15 10.31 12.43 -12.78
CA ARG A 15 9.05 12.94 -12.21
C ARG A 15 7.95 11.98 -12.57
N SER A 16 7.29 11.41 -11.55
CA SER A 16 6.11 10.59 -11.83
C SER A 16 5.05 11.45 -12.52
N PRO A 17 4.47 11.00 -13.64
CA PRO A 17 3.35 11.69 -14.27
C PRO A 17 2.12 11.73 -13.34
N ASN A 18 2.03 10.79 -12.39
CA ASN A 18 0.99 10.75 -11.38
C ASN A 18 1.59 10.51 -9.98
N PRO A 19 1.63 11.54 -9.11
CA PRO A 19 2.25 11.42 -7.78
C PRO A 19 1.49 10.44 -6.87
N ASN A 20 0.17 10.29 -7.05
CA ASN A 20 -0.65 9.38 -6.25
C ASN A 20 -0.32 7.92 -6.55
N LYS A 21 -0.23 7.55 -7.82
CA LYS A 21 0.19 6.20 -8.23
C LYS A 21 1.59 5.88 -7.74
N HIS A 22 2.52 6.83 -7.90
CA HIS A 22 3.89 6.66 -7.44
C HIS A 22 4.00 6.48 -5.91
N PHE A 23 3.23 7.25 -5.15
CA PHE A 23 3.13 7.08 -3.71
C PHE A 23 2.65 5.67 -3.35
N LEU A 24 1.58 5.16 -3.99
CA LEU A 24 1.09 3.81 -3.73
C LEU A 24 2.12 2.73 -4.07
N ILE A 25 2.85 2.86 -5.18
CA ILE A 25 3.92 1.94 -5.56
C ILE A 25 5.01 1.89 -4.48
N GLY A 26 5.33 3.03 -3.87
CA GLY A 26 6.29 3.10 -2.76
C GLY A 26 5.76 2.55 -1.43
N VAL A 27 4.46 2.67 -1.16
CA VAL A 27 3.86 2.36 0.14
C VAL A 27 3.29 0.95 0.24
N LEU A 28 2.55 0.49 -0.78
CA LEU A 28 1.84 -0.79 -0.76
C LEU A 28 2.77 -1.99 -0.50
N PRO A 29 3.97 -2.11 -1.10
CA PRO A 29 4.86 -3.23 -0.81
C PRO A 29 5.29 -3.30 0.66
N LYS A 30 5.55 -2.15 1.28
CA LYS A 30 5.93 -2.07 2.69
C LYS A 30 4.74 -2.41 3.58
N LEU A 31 3.57 -1.84 3.28
CA LEU A 31 2.33 -2.05 4.02
C LEU A 31 1.92 -3.53 4.01
N PHE A 32 1.88 -4.17 2.84
CA PHE A 32 1.49 -5.58 2.73
C PHE A 32 2.50 -6.52 3.37
N GLN A 33 3.77 -6.13 3.52
CA GLN A 33 4.76 -6.94 4.23
C GLN A 33 4.54 -6.96 5.75
N ASP A 34 3.83 -5.97 6.31
CA ASP A 34 3.51 -5.94 7.73
C ASP A 34 2.58 -7.10 8.12
N THR A 35 3.13 -8.10 8.79
CA THR A 35 2.40 -9.31 9.20
C THR A 35 1.36 -9.06 10.29
N ARG A 36 1.44 -7.92 11.00
CA ARG A 36 0.41 -7.53 11.98
C ARG A 36 -0.83 -6.97 11.28
N LEU A 37 -0.66 -6.41 10.07
CA LEU A 37 -1.76 -5.91 9.25
C LEU A 37 -2.28 -6.98 8.28
N PHE A 38 -1.35 -7.71 7.68
CA PHE A 38 -1.58 -8.71 6.64
C PHE A 38 -0.94 -10.05 7.00
N PRO A 39 -1.54 -10.79 7.96
CA PRO A 39 -0.97 -12.06 8.45
C PRO A 39 -1.06 -13.18 7.41
N VAL A 40 -2.05 -13.14 6.51
CA VAL A 40 -2.31 -14.18 5.51
C VAL A 40 -2.63 -13.58 4.14
N ASN A 41 -2.36 -14.33 3.07
CA ASN A 41 -2.62 -13.91 1.69
C ASN A 41 -4.06 -13.44 1.44
N GLU A 42 -5.04 -14.11 2.06
CA GLU A 42 -6.45 -13.73 1.98
C GLU A 42 -6.66 -12.27 2.40
N SER A 43 -6.02 -11.81 3.47
CA SER A 43 -6.17 -10.43 3.93
C SER A 43 -5.65 -9.39 2.93
N ILE A 44 -4.63 -9.74 2.13
CA ILE A 44 -4.11 -8.91 1.05
C ILE A 44 -5.09 -8.90 -0.13
N ALA A 45 -5.62 -10.07 -0.51
CA ALA A 45 -6.60 -10.21 -1.57
C ALA A 45 -7.91 -9.46 -1.25
N THR A 46 -8.41 -9.56 -0.02
CA THR A 46 -9.58 -8.83 0.46
C THR A 46 -9.36 -7.32 0.38
N PHE A 47 -8.20 -6.81 0.83
CA PHE A 47 -7.88 -5.39 0.68
C PHE A 47 -7.87 -4.96 -0.79
N ALA A 48 -7.20 -5.72 -1.66
CA ALA A 48 -7.12 -5.42 -3.08
C ALA A 48 -8.52 -5.35 -3.72
N GLN A 49 -9.41 -6.28 -3.37
CA GLN A 49 -10.76 -6.33 -3.88
C GLN A 49 -11.65 -5.21 -3.31
N GLU A 50 -11.60 -4.95 -2.01
CA GLU A 50 -12.48 -3.99 -1.35
C GLU A 50 -12.07 -2.54 -1.66
N ILE A 51 -10.76 -2.26 -1.63
CA ILE A 51 -10.21 -0.91 -1.67
C ILE A 51 -9.77 -0.53 -3.07
N LEU A 52 -9.00 -1.41 -3.72
CA LEU A 52 -8.44 -1.14 -5.05
C LEU A 52 -9.36 -1.60 -6.19
N LYS A 53 -10.39 -2.40 -5.87
CA LYS A 53 -11.25 -3.10 -6.86
C LYS A 53 -10.46 -4.01 -7.80
N ILE A 54 -9.34 -4.57 -7.30
CA ILE A 54 -8.51 -5.53 -8.01
C ILE A 54 -8.87 -6.93 -7.53
N ASN A 55 -9.37 -7.75 -8.45
CA ASN A 55 -9.71 -9.15 -8.16
C ASN A 55 -8.51 -10.06 -8.36
N ILE A 56 -8.04 -10.70 -7.29
CA ILE A 56 -6.91 -11.64 -7.36
C ILE A 56 -7.44 -13.07 -7.30
N SER A 57 -7.39 -13.76 -8.43
CA SER A 57 -7.75 -15.17 -8.51
C SER A 57 -6.66 -16.07 -7.92
N ARG A 58 -7.10 -17.14 -7.23
CA ARG A 58 -6.24 -18.20 -6.69
C ARG A 58 -5.15 -17.70 -5.75
N TYR A 59 -5.43 -16.67 -4.93
CA TYR A 59 -4.45 -16.05 -4.03
C TYR A 59 -3.86 -17.05 -3.02
N GLU A 60 -4.56 -18.14 -2.73
CA GLU A 60 -4.13 -19.24 -1.86
C GLU A 60 -2.98 -20.07 -2.46
N LYS A 61 -2.79 -20.00 -3.79
CA LYS A 61 -1.73 -20.72 -4.52
C LYS A 61 -0.54 -19.83 -4.89
N ARG A 62 -0.60 -18.54 -4.56
CA ARG A 62 0.41 -17.53 -4.92
C ARG A 62 1.30 -17.23 -3.74
N SER A 63 2.55 -16.83 -4.00
CA SER A 63 3.40 -16.31 -2.93
C SER A 63 2.94 -14.91 -2.51
N LYS A 64 3.25 -14.50 -1.27
CA LYS A 64 2.97 -13.13 -0.80
C LYS A 64 3.61 -12.07 -1.71
N TYR A 65 4.84 -12.30 -2.16
CA TYR A 65 5.53 -11.38 -3.08
C TYR A 65 4.87 -11.30 -4.45
N GLU A 66 4.33 -12.41 -4.96
CA GLU A 66 3.58 -12.42 -6.21
C GLU A 66 2.29 -11.60 -6.10
N LEU A 67 1.55 -11.72 -4.98
CA LEU A 67 0.37 -10.89 -4.72
C LEU A 67 0.71 -9.40 -4.69
N ILE A 68 1.77 -9.03 -3.98
CA ILE A 68 2.24 -7.65 -3.91
C ILE A 68 2.62 -7.13 -5.29
N GLY A 69 3.39 -7.92 -6.05
CA GLY A 69 3.80 -7.56 -7.41
C GLY A 69 2.60 -7.33 -8.33
N LEU A 70 1.63 -8.23 -8.32
CA LEU A 70 0.38 -8.09 -9.07
C LEU A 70 -0.34 -6.79 -8.72
N ILE A 71 -0.57 -6.53 -7.43
CA ILE A 71 -1.29 -5.33 -6.99
C ILE A 71 -0.56 -4.06 -7.43
N VAL A 72 0.77 -4.00 -7.25
CA VAL A 72 1.59 -2.84 -7.63
C VAL A 72 1.50 -2.59 -9.13
N CYS A 73 1.61 -3.62 -9.97
CA CYS A 73 1.48 -3.47 -11.42
C CYS A 73 0.08 -2.96 -11.81
N GLU A 74 -0.98 -3.46 -11.16
CA GLU A 74 -2.35 -3.03 -11.42
C GLU A 74 -2.60 -1.58 -10.96
N THR A 75 -1.88 -1.07 -9.95
CA THR A 75 -2.07 0.33 -9.51
C THR A 75 -1.81 1.37 -10.58
N GLU A 76 -0.99 1.05 -11.58
CA GLU A 76 -0.72 1.94 -12.71
C GLU A 76 -1.98 2.17 -13.58
N SER A 77 -2.90 1.21 -13.59
CA SER A 77 -4.15 1.27 -14.35
C SER A 77 -5.33 1.89 -13.60
N LEU A 78 -5.17 2.24 -12.32
CA LEU A 78 -6.26 2.82 -11.51
C LEU A 78 -6.61 4.26 -11.94
N SER A 79 -7.87 4.64 -11.74
CA SER A 79 -8.37 5.99 -12.05
C SER A 79 -8.10 7.01 -10.93
N ASP A 80 -7.79 8.25 -11.32
CA ASP A 80 -7.25 9.29 -10.43
C ASP A 80 -8.17 9.69 -9.27
N GLU A 81 -9.49 9.71 -9.48
CA GLU A 81 -10.45 10.10 -8.45
C GLU A 81 -10.51 9.15 -7.24
N LYS A 82 -10.35 7.84 -7.47
CA LYS A 82 -10.32 6.84 -6.39
C LYS A 82 -8.95 6.80 -5.71
N LEU A 83 -7.90 7.09 -6.47
CA LEU A 83 -6.52 7.16 -6.01
C LEU A 83 -6.32 8.22 -4.93
N SER A 84 -6.89 9.42 -5.08
CA SER A 84 -6.64 10.52 -4.13
C SER A 84 -7.05 10.17 -2.70
N LYS A 85 -8.28 9.71 -2.48
CA LYS A 85 -8.77 9.38 -1.12
C LYS A 85 -7.96 8.27 -0.46
N LEU A 86 -7.54 7.28 -1.25
CA LEU A 86 -6.72 6.19 -0.75
C LEU A 86 -5.31 6.67 -0.36
N VAL A 87 -4.70 7.51 -1.21
CA VAL A 87 -3.39 8.12 -0.93
C VAL A 87 -3.46 8.98 0.32
N ASP A 88 -4.51 9.77 0.49
CA ASP A 88 -4.72 10.59 1.69
C ASP A 88 -4.81 9.70 2.95
N ALA A 89 -5.63 8.65 2.93
CA ALA A 89 -5.76 7.72 4.06
C ALA A 89 -4.44 7.01 4.39
N LEU A 90 -3.78 6.45 3.37
CA LEU A 90 -2.55 5.70 3.55
C LEU A 90 -1.41 6.62 3.99
N SER A 91 -1.29 7.83 3.47
CA SER A 91 -0.28 8.81 3.89
C SER A 91 -0.43 9.20 5.36
N GLN A 92 -1.66 9.30 5.86
CA GLN A 92 -1.90 9.53 7.28
C GLN A 92 -1.47 8.35 8.16
N ILE A 93 -1.73 7.11 7.73
CA ILE A 93 -1.34 5.91 8.49
C ILE A 93 0.18 5.73 8.43
N THR A 94 0.79 5.78 7.25
CA THR A 94 2.19 5.43 7.05
C THR A 94 3.16 6.58 7.33
N GLY A 95 2.66 7.81 7.45
CA GLY A 95 3.45 8.99 7.81
C GLY A 95 3.76 9.12 9.31
N SER A 96 3.19 8.26 10.16
CA SER A 96 3.43 8.27 11.61
C SER A 96 3.43 6.84 12.15
N GLU A 97 4.53 6.41 12.77
CA GLU A 97 4.62 5.09 13.40
C GLU A 97 3.57 4.92 14.52
N GLU A 98 3.25 5.99 15.25
CA GLU A 98 2.18 5.98 16.26
C GLU A 98 0.82 5.67 15.65
N LYS A 99 0.48 6.31 14.52
CA LYS A 99 -0.78 6.04 13.81
C LYS A 99 -0.80 4.64 13.22
N LEU A 100 0.32 4.19 12.66
CA LEU A 100 0.47 2.83 12.16
C LEU A 100 0.31 1.78 13.27
N GLU A 101 0.83 2.05 14.47
CA GLU A 101 0.66 1.15 15.62
C GLU A 101 -0.79 1.11 16.11
N LYS A 102 -1.46 2.27 16.24
CA LYS A 102 -2.90 2.30 16.54
C LYS A 102 -3.72 1.51 15.52
N PHE A 103 -3.34 1.62 14.24
CA PHE A 103 -3.99 0.90 13.16
C PHE A 103 -3.77 -0.62 13.26
N ARG A 104 -2.58 -1.07 13.67
CA ARG A 104 -2.31 -2.49 13.96
C ARG A 104 -3.13 -3.00 15.13
N GLU A 105 -3.36 -2.18 16.15
CA GLU A 105 -4.25 -2.54 17.27
C GLU A 105 -5.72 -2.63 16.82
N GLU A 106 -6.21 -1.68 16.03
CA GLU A 106 -7.56 -1.72 15.47
C GLU A 106 -7.79 -2.97 14.60
N ARG A 107 -6.76 -3.40 13.87
CA ARG A 107 -6.79 -4.60 13.02
C ARG A 107 -7.07 -5.89 13.79
N LYS A 108 -6.73 -5.95 15.08
CA LYS A 108 -6.99 -7.12 15.94
C LYS A 108 -8.47 -7.29 16.27
N ASN A 109 -9.30 -6.26 16.06
CA ASN A 109 -10.73 -6.34 16.32
C ASN A 109 -11.40 -7.33 15.36
N VAL A 110 -12.29 -8.17 15.89
CA VAL A 110 -13.01 -9.21 15.14
C VAL A 110 -13.86 -8.63 14.00
N ASN A 111 -14.35 -7.39 14.16
CA ASN A 111 -15.20 -6.71 13.19
C ASN A 111 -14.45 -5.68 12.33
N PHE A 112 -13.14 -5.88 12.12
CA PHE A 112 -12.34 -4.93 11.33
C PHE A 112 -12.77 -4.92 9.85
N SER A 113 -13.01 -3.72 9.31
CA SER A 113 -13.33 -3.48 7.90
C SER A 113 -12.39 -2.43 7.32
N TRP A 114 -11.67 -2.79 6.25
CA TRP A 114 -10.74 -1.87 5.60
C TRP A 114 -11.42 -0.62 5.06
N ASN A 115 -12.60 -0.79 4.45
CA ASN A 115 -13.34 0.30 3.86
C ASN A 115 -13.82 1.29 4.93
N GLU A 116 -14.35 0.79 6.05
CA GLU A 116 -14.79 1.66 7.15
C GLU A 116 -13.64 2.42 7.79
N THR A 117 -12.50 1.76 8.01
CA THR A 117 -11.35 2.42 8.65
C THR A 117 -10.72 3.45 7.73
N ILE A 118 -10.57 3.16 6.44
CA ILE A 118 -10.11 4.15 5.45
C ILE A 118 -11.06 5.35 5.40
N GLN A 119 -12.37 5.13 5.41
CA GLN A 119 -13.34 6.23 5.44
C GLN A 119 -13.22 7.11 6.68
N LYS A 120 -13.01 6.51 7.86
CA LYS A 120 -12.81 7.27 9.13
C LYS A 120 -11.58 8.17 9.07
N LEU A 121 -10.52 7.75 8.39
CA LEU A 121 -9.26 8.50 8.27
C LEU A 121 -9.33 9.65 7.26
N THR A 122 -10.27 9.57 6.32
CA THR A 122 -10.49 10.60 5.29
C THR A 122 -11.58 11.62 5.63
N ARG A 123 -12.15 11.55 6.84
CA ARG A 123 -13.16 12.51 7.32
C ARG A 123 -12.54 13.71 8.00
#